data_AF-G7N5Y0-F1
#
_entry.id   AF-G7N5Y0-F1
#
_cell.length_a   1.000
_cell.length_b   1.000
_cell.length_c   1.000
_cell.angle_alpha   90.00
_cell.angle_beta   90.00
_cell.angle_gamma   90.00
#
_symmetry.space_group_name_H-M   'P 1'
#
loop_
_entity.id
_entity.type
_entity.pdbx_description
1 polymer ?
#
loop_
_entity_poly.entity_id
_entity_poly.type
_entity_poly.pdbx_seq_one_letter_code
_entity_poly.pdbx_strand_id
1 'polypeptide(L)'
;MGHVHTKTVKKAARVIIQQYYMCVGNKFHRNKCMREEMAIIPSKKLRNNIAGCVSHLMKRMQRGPLRGVSIKLQEKERERRDDYVPKVSAPDQEIIEVDPDTEDMLKLLDFGSPSHLPITQPTVGMNFKMPLGAV
;
A
#
# COMPACT_ATOMS: atom_id res chain seq x y z
N MET A 1 -16.78 6.19 27.39
CA MET A 1 -16.08 5.27 26.46
C MET A 1 -16.78 3.91 26.50
N GLY A 2 -17.30 3.35 25.41
CA GLY A 2 -18.07 2.10 25.52
C GLY A 2 -18.65 1.44 24.27
N HIS A 3 -18.28 1.86 23.06
CA HIS A 3 -18.82 1.27 21.83
C HIS A 3 -17.74 0.75 20.88
N VAL A 4 -16.88 -0.13 21.40
CA VAL A 4 -15.85 -0.81 20.61
C VAL A 4 -16.37 -2.17 20.17
N HIS A 5 -16.40 -2.41 18.84
CA HIS A 5 -16.75 -3.73 18.31
C HIS A 5 -15.69 -4.78 18.65
N THR A 6 -16.16 -5.99 19.01
CA THR A 6 -15.32 -7.15 19.31
C THR A 6 -14.65 -7.70 18.06
N LYS A 7 -13.62 -8.54 18.25
CA LYS A 7 -12.88 -9.20 17.16
C LYS A 7 -13.79 -10.05 16.24
N THR A 8 -14.81 -10.69 16.80
CA THR A 8 -15.76 -11.53 16.04
C THR A 8 -16.59 -10.70 15.06
N VAL A 9 -17.14 -9.57 15.53
CA VAL A 9 -17.89 -8.62 14.69
C VAL A 9 -16.99 -8.04 13.60
N LYS A 10 -15.79 -7.59 13.96
CA LYS A 10 -14.82 -7.01 13.01
C LYS A 10 -14.36 -8.03 11.96
N LYS A 11 -14.11 -9.28 12.34
CA LYS A 11 -13.70 -10.35 11.42
C LYS A 11 -14.85 -10.72 10.46
N ALA A 12 -16.06 -10.92 10.97
CA ALA A 12 -17.24 -11.21 10.15
C ALA A 12 -17.53 -10.08 9.15
N ALA A 13 -17.46 -8.82 9.59
CA ALA A 13 -17.69 -7.67 8.72
C ALA A 13 -16.68 -7.61 7.54
N ARG A 14 -15.41 -7.91 7.79
CA ARG A 14 -14.38 -7.96 6.73
C ARG A 14 -14.65 -9.05 5.69
N VAL A 15 -15.03 -10.24 6.15
CA VAL A 15 -15.37 -11.38 5.28
C VAL A 15 -16.58 -11.05 4.40
N ILE A 16 -17.64 -10.47 4.99
CA ILE A 16 -18.83 -10.05 4.24
C ILE A 16 -18.48 -9.03 3.14
N ILE A 17 -17.65 -8.03 3.45
CA ILE A 17 -17.24 -7.02 2.46
C ILE A 17 -16.40 -7.64 1.34
N GLN A 18 -15.51 -8.57 1.68
CA GLN A 18 -14.64 -9.24 0.71
C GLN A 18 -15.42 -10.10 -0.28
N GLN A 19 -16.42 -10.86 0.19
CA GLN A 19 -17.18 -11.77 -0.66
C GLN A 19 -18.34 -11.08 -1.39
N TYR A 20 -19.04 -10.16 -0.73
CA TYR A 20 -20.30 -9.58 -1.22
C TYR A 20 -20.22 -8.07 -1.47
N TYR A 21 -19.06 -7.57 -1.90
CA TYR A 21 -18.83 -6.15 -2.15
C TYR A 21 -19.94 -5.47 -2.96
N MET A 22 -20.42 -6.11 -4.03
CA MET A 22 -21.44 -5.54 -4.92
C MET A 22 -22.81 -5.39 -4.25
N CYS A 23 -23.10 -6.23 -3.26
CA CYS A 23 -24.37 -6.20 -2.55
C CYS A 23 -24.33 -5.20 -1.39
N VAL A 24 -23.20 -5.06 -0.69
CA VAL A 24 -23.08 -4.20 0.50
C VAL A 24 -23.02 -2.70 0.13
N GLY A 25 -23.71 -1.85 0.90
CA GLY A 25 -23.69 -0.39 0.73
C GLY A 25 -23.22 0.40 1.95
N ASN A 26 -23.36 1.72 1.90
CA ASN A 26 -23.06 2.62 3.03
C ASN A 26 -24.22 2.74 4.04
N LYS A 27 -25.45 2.40 3.64
CA LYS A 27 -26.68 2.61 4.43
C LYS A 27 -26.93 1.45 5.40
N PHE A 28 -27.05 1.78 6.69
CA PHE A 28 -27.19 0.81 7.78
C PHE A 28 -28.41 -0.12 7.63
N HIS A 29 -29.59 0.44 7.34
CA HIS A 29 -30.82 -0.36 7.23
C HIS A 29 -30.77 -1.36 6.08
N ARG A 30 -30.13 -1.00 4.96
CA ARG A 30 -29.95 -1.90 3.81
C ARG A 30 -29.05 -3.08 4.20
N ASN A 31 -27.90 -2.81 4.81
CA ASN A 31 -26.96 -3.84 5.25
C ASN A 31 -27.52 -4.74 6.37
N LYS A 32 -28.42 -4.20 7.20
CA LYS A 32 -29.11 -4.96 8.25
C LYS A 32 -30.12 -5.97 7.68
N CYS A 33 -30.74 -5.68 6.53
CA CYS A 33 -31.77 -6.52 5.92
C CYS A 33 -31.20 -7.60 4.99
N MET A 34 -29.99 -7.44 4.45
CA MET A 34 -29.34 -8.41 3.55
C MET A 34 -28.86 -9.71 4.22
N ARG A 35 -29.49 -10.14 5.33
CA ARG A 35 -29.10 -11.34 6.09
C ARG A 35 -29.29 -12.61 5.26
N GLU A 36 -30.39 -12.70 4.51
CA GLU A 36 -30.79 -13.91 3.78
C GLU A 36 -29.79 -14.31 2.70
N GLU A 37 -29.15 -13.33 2.05
CA GLU A 37 -28.16 -13.60 0.99
C GLU A 37 -26.73 -13.74 1.52
N MET A 38 -26.38 -13.08 2.64
CA MET A 38 -24.98 -12.95 3.07
C MET A 38 -24.56 -13.89 4.21
N ALA A 39 -25.40 -14.07 5.24
CA ALA A 39 -25.00 -14.83 6.43
C ALA A 39 -26.16 -15.17 7.38
N ILE A 40 -26.16 -16.39 7.93
CA ILE A 40 -27.07 -16.79 9.00
C ILE A 40 -26.57 -16.25 10.35
N ILE A 41 -27.16 -15.13 10.83
CA ILE A 41 -26.77 -14.49 12.09
C ILE A 41 -27.81 -14.75 13.20
N PRO A 42 -27.51 -15.51 14.26
CA PRO A 42 -28.51 -16.01 15.20
C PRO A 42 -29.23 -14.91 16.02
N SER A 43 -28.54 -13.82 16.39
CA SER A 43 -29.11 -12.80 17.27
C SER A 43 -29.26 -11.42 16.62
N LYS A 44 -30.36 -10.73 16.99
CA LYS A 44 -30.67 -9.35 16.55
C LYS A 44 -29.55 -8.37 16.90
N LYS A 45 -28.97 -8.51 18.11
CA LYS A 45 -27.89 -7.65 18.61
C LYS A 45 -26.59 -7.85 17.81
N LEU A 46 -26.21 -9.10 17.53
CA LEU A 46 -25.02 -9.41 16.74
C LEU A 46 -25.16 -8.89 15.30
N ARG A 47 -26.33 -9.07 14.69
CA ARG A 47 -26.63 -8.55 13.35
C ARG A 47 -26.46 -7.03 13.28
N ASN A 48 -27.01 -6.30 14.25
CA ASN A 48 -26.92 -4.85 14.27
C ASN A 48 -25.46 -4.38 14.42
N ASN A 49 -24.66 -5.05 15.26
CA ASN A 49 -23.24 -4.74 15.42
C ASN A 49 -22.43 -5.02 14.14
N ILE A 50 -22.71 -6.13 13.44
CA ILE A 50 -22.07 -6.46 12.16
C ILE A 50 -22.45 -5.43 11.10
N ALA A 51 -23.75 -5.14 10.92
CA ALA A 51 -24.21 -4.16 9.95
C ALA A 51 -23.62 -2.76 10.21
N GLY A 52 -23.49 -2.36 11.48
CA GLY A 52 -22.83 -1.10 11.86
C GLY A 52 -21.36 -1.08 11.49
N CYS A 53 -20.62 -2.15 11.81
CA CYS A 53 -19.20 -2.26 11.46
C CYS A 53 -18.99 -2.28 9.93
N VAL A 54 -19.86 -2.96 9.19
CA VAL A 54 -19.83 -3.02 7.72
C VAL A 54 -20.06 -1.63 7.13
N SER A 55 -21.10 -0.91 7.56
CA SER A 55 -21.36 0.46 7.08
C SER A 55 -20.19 1.42 7.40
N HIS A 56 -19.55 1.25 8.56
CA HIS A 56 -18.38 2.06 8.91
C HIS A 56 -17.18 1.75 8.01
N LEU A 57 -16.91 0.48 7.72
CA LEU A 57 -15.84 0.08 6.80
C LEU A 57 -16.13 0.57 5.38
N MET A 58 -17.36 0.48 4.88
CA MET A 58 -17.70 0.99 3.55
C MET A 58 -17.46 2.49 3.40
N LYS A 59 -17.77 3.30 4.42
CA LYS A 59 -17.44 4.74 4.43
C LYS A 59 -15.94 5.01 4.40
N ARG A 60 -15.15 4.19 5.09
CA ARG A 60 -13.68 4.33 5.09
C ARG A 60 -13.08 3.94 3.76
N MET A 61 -13.62 2.91 3.12
CA MET A 61 -13.19 2.41 1.83
C MET A 61 -13.38 3.42 0.69
N GLN A 62 -14.44 4.24 0.77
CA GLN A 62 -14.64 5.37 -0.16
C GLN A 62 -13.51 6.41 -0.10
N ARG A 63 -12.82 6.53 1.04
CA ARG A 63 -11.70 7.46 1.21
C ARG A 63 -10.36 6.85 0.79
N GLY A 64 -10.27 5.53 0.71
CA GLY A 64 -9.04 4.84 0.38
C GLY A 64 -9.05 3.36 0.73
N PRO A 65 -8.00 2.62 0.34
CA PRO A 65 -7.92 1.19 0.57
C PRO A 65 -7.89 0.85 2.07
N LEU A 66 -8.60 -0.20 2.44
CA LEU A 66 -8.65 -0.70 3.81
C LEU A 66 -7.61 -1.79 4.04
N ARG A 67 -6.82 -1.69 5.12
CA ARG A 67 -5.91 -2.77 5.51
C ARG A 67 -6.70 -4.01 5.94
N GLY A 68 -6.39 -5.17 5.35
CA GLY A 68 -6.99 -6.46 5.72
C GLY A 68 -8.42 -6.67 5.21
N VAL A 69 -8.75 -6.05 4.08
CA VAL A 69 -9.90 -6.39 3.23
C VAL A 69 -9.36 -6.38 1.80
N SER A 70 -9.43 -7.50 1.08
CA SER A 70 -9.12 -7.51 -0.33
C SER A 70 -10.41 -7.51 -1.15
N ILE A 71 -10.47 -6.63 -2.13
CA ILE A 71 -11.59 -6.53 -3.06
C ILE A 71 -10.99 -6.68 -4.45
N LYS A 72 -11.60 -7.51 -5.29
CA LYS A 72 -11.11 -7.80 -6.65
C LYS A 72 -10.85 -6.54 -7.47
N LEU A 73 -11.67 -5.50 -7.27
CA LEU A 73 -11.49 -4.20 -7.92
C LEU A 73 -10.18 -3.51 -7.52
N GLN A 74 -9.81 -3.57 -6.24
CA GLN A 74 -8.57 -2.99 -5.72
C GLN A 74 -7.34 -3.79 -6.14
N GLU A 75 -7.45 -5.12 -6.17
CA GLU A 75 -6.37 -6.00 -6.65
C GLU A 75 -6.06 -5.71 -8.13
N LYS A 76 -7.09 -5.59 -8.97
CA LYS A 76 -6.93 -5.22 -10.39
C LYS A 76 -6.34 -3.82 -10.59
N GLU A 77 -6.69 -2.88 -9.73
CA GLU A 77 -6.10 -1.53 -9.78
C GLU A 77 -4.63 -1.53 -9.33
N ARG A 78 -4.26 -2.37 -8.36
CA ARG A 78 -2.87 -2.57 -7.96
C ARG A 78 -2.05 -3.21 -9.07
N GLU A 79 -2.55 -4.28 -9.67
CA GLU A 79 -1.91 -4.96 -10.81
C GLU A 79 -1.60 -3.97 -11.93
N ARG A 80 -2.56 -3.12 -12.31
CA ARG A 80 -2.35 -2.05 -13.30
C ARG A 80 -1.29 -1.00 -12.92
N ARG A 81 -1.09 -0.75 -11.62
CA ARG A 81 -0.06 0.19 -11.15
C ARG A 81 1.31 -0.48 -11.11
N ASP A 82 1.34 -1.76 -10.74
CA ASP A 82 2.57 -2.55 -10.69
C ASP A 82 3.08 -2.86 -12.11
N ASP A 83 2.18 -3.06 -13.07
CA ASP A 83 2.48 -3.25 -14.50
C ASP A 83 2.86 -1.94 -15.23
N TYR A 84 2.85 -0.80 -14.54
CA TYR A 84 3.15 0.49 -15.18
C TYR A 84 4.65 0.59 -15.51
N VAL A 85 4.97 0.50 -16.79
CA VAL A 85 6.30 0.78 -17.32
C VAL A 85 6.33 2.21 -17.89
N PRO A 86 7.21 3.10 -17.40
CA PRO A 86 7.37 4.43 -17.96
C PRO A 86 7.94 4.37 -19.39
N LYS A 87 7.66 5.40 -20.19
CA LYS A 87 8.16 5.48 -21.58
C LYS A 87 9.69 5.57 -21.68
N VAL A 88 10.31 6.17 -20.67
CA VAL A 88 11.76 6.34 -20.56
C VAL A 88 12.20 5.60 -19.31
N SER A 89 13.18 4.72 -19.45
CA SER A 89 13.75 4.00 -18.31
C SER A 89 14.52 4.99 -17.44
N ALA A 90 14.30 4.95 -16.13
CA ALA A 90 15.12 5.71 -15.19
C ALA A 90 16.64 5.50 -15.31
N PRO A 91 17.16 4.28 -15.64
CA PRO A 91 18.60 4.09 -15.85
C PRO A 91 19.11 4.59 -17.21
N ASP A 92 18.25 4.87 -18.18
CA ASP A 92 18.65 5.38 -19.50
C ASP A 92 18.91 6.89 -19.41
N GLN A 93 19.99 7.25 -18.72
CA GLN A 93 20.46 8.63 -18.60
C GLN A 93 21.66 8.84 -19.52
N GLU A 94 21.70 9.98 -20.21
CA GLU A 94 22.83 10.33 -21.10
C GLU A 94 24.15 10.55 -20.33
N ILE A 95 24.02 10.91 -19.05
CA ILE A 95 25.10 11.29 -18.16
C ILE A 95 24.90 10.56 -16.83
N ILE A 96 25.87 9.74 -16.43
CA ILE A 96 25.89 9.09 -15.11
C ILE A 96 27.14 9.57 -14.38
N GLU A 97 26.96 10.34 -13.32
CA GLU A 97 28.06 10.84 -12.50
C GLU A 97 28.75 9.71 -11.73
N VAL A 98 30.08 9.66 -11.80
CA VAL A 98 30.88 8.61 -11.16
C VAL A 98 32.01 9.22 -10.32
N ASP A 99 32.19 8.64 -9.14
CA ASP A 99 33.30 8.97 -8.25
C ASP A 99 34.63 8.43 -8.79
N PRO A 100 35.77 9.10 -8.54
CA PRO A 100 37.08 8.69 -9.06
C PRO A 100 37.48 7.27 -8.63
N ASP A 101 37.22 6.87 -7.39
CA ASP A 101 37.53 5.52 -6.90
C ASP A 101 36.73 4.43 -7.64
N THR A 102 35.51 4.75 -8.05
CA THR A 102 34.64 3.82 -8.80
C THR A 102 35.08 3.70 -10.26
N GLU A 103 35.59 4.79 -10.85
CA GLU A 103 36.19 4.75 -12.19
C GLU A 103 37.41 3.83 -12.23
N ASP A 104 38.28 3.90 -11.22
CA ASP A 104 39.47 3.04 -11.16
C ASP A 104 39.10 1.56 -10.97
N MET A 105 38.04 1.28 -10.19
CA MET A 105 37.46 -0.06 -10.12
C MET A 105 36.94 -0.53 -11.50
N LEU A 106 36.27 0.33 -12.27
CA LEU A 106 35.77 -0.02 -13.61
C LEU A 106 36.90 -0.31 -14.60
N LYS A 107 38.01 0.42 -14.52
CA LYS A 107 39.23 0.16 -15.31
C LYS A 107 39.83 -1.21 -15.00
N LEU A 108 39.86 -1.62 -13.74
CA LEU A 108 40.38 -2.92 -13.31
C LEU A 108 39.51 -4.11 -13.75
N LEU A 109 38.22 -3.89 -13.92
CA LEU A 109 37.25 -4.90 -14.36
C LEU A 109 37.10 -4.96 -15.89
N ASP A 110 37.98 -4.29 -16.64
CA ASP A 110 38.02 -4.23 -18.11
C ASP A 110 36.74 -3.64 -18.77
N PHE A 111 35.93 -2.86 -18.03
CA PHE A 111 34.76 -2.16 -18.60
C PHE A 111 35.13 -0.89 -19.39
N GLY A 112 36.41 -0.50 -19.38
CA GLY A 112 36.94 0.67 -20.10
C GLY A 112 36.51 2.02 -19.50
N SER A 113 36.69 3.10 -20.27
CA SER A 113 36.26 4.47 -19.96
C SER A 113 35.05 4.84 -20.83
N PRO A 114 33.82 4.49 -20.45
CA PRO A 114 32.63 4.83 -21.24
C PRO A 114 32.43 6.35 -21.27
N SER A 115 32.17 6.90 -22.46
CA SER A 115 32.06 8.35 -22.74
C SER A 115 30.90 9.06 -22.01
N HIS A 116 30.02 8.32 -21.37
CA HIS A 116 28.81 8.80 -20.69
C HIS A 116 29.01 9.08 -19.19
N LEU A 117 30.21 8.87 -18.66
CA LEU A 117 30.50 9.01 -17.22
C LEU A 117 31.40 10.22 -16.94
N PRO A 118 30.86 11.42 -16.68
CA PRO A 118 31.68 12.50 -16.13
C PRO A 118 32.10 12.18 -14.70
N ILE A 119 33.35 12.52 -14.39
CA ILE A 119 33.94 12.33 -13.07
C ILE A 119 33.55 13.52 -12.19
N THR A 120 32.95 13.24 -11.04
CA THR A 120 32.58 14.26 -10.06
C THR A 120 33.72 14.45 -9.05
N GLN A 121 33.94 15.68 -8.58
CA GLN A 121 34.95 15.90 -7.54
C GLN A 121 34.46 15.39 -6.18
N PRO A 122 35.31 14.66 -5.42
CA PRO A 122 34.93 14.18 -4.10
C PRO A 122 34.64 15.35 -3.17
N THR A 123 33.56 15.24 -2.39
CA THR A 123 33.21 16.26 -1.39
C THR A 123 34.32 16.33 -0.34
N VAL A 124 34.95 17.50 -0.21
CA VAL A 124 36.05 17.72 0.74
C VAL A 124 35.48 17.84 2.15
N GLY A 125 35.75 16.83 2.99
CA GLY A 125 35.34 16.77 4.38
C GLY A 125 34.45 15.56 4.67
N MET A 126 34.96 14.59 5.43
CA MET A 126 34.28 13.34 5.79
C MET A 126 33.25 13.55 6.92
N ASN A 127 32.33 14.49 6.74
CA ASN A 127 31.36 14.92 7.76
C ASN A 127 30.09 14.03 7.80
N PHE A 128 30.20 12.75 7.40
CA PHE A 128 29.08 11.80 7.35
C PHE A 128 28.66 11.28 8.74
N LYS A 129 29.50 11.49 9.77
CA LYS A 129 29.21 11.05 11.13
C LYS A 129 28.27 12.02 11.81
N MET A 130 27.16 11.50 12.35
CA MET A 130 26.29 12.28 13.23
C MET A 130 27.08 12.77 14.47
N PRO A 131 26.84 14.00 14.93
CA PRO A 131 27.49 14.50 16.13
C PRO A 131 27.08 13.68 17.36
N LEU A 132 28.06 13.35 18.21
CA LEU A 132 27.82 12.70 19.49
C LEU A 132 27.06 13.66 20.41
N GLY A 133 25.86 13.25 20.87
CA GLY A 133 25.08 13.99 21.86
C GLY A 133 23.83 14.73 21.34
N ALA A 134 23.41 14.50 20.09
CA ALA A 134 22.08 14.93 19.65
C ALA A 134 21.00 14.00 20.22
N VAL A 135 20.44 14.39 21.37
CA VAL A 135 19.11 13.98 21.86
C VAL A 135 18.17 15.16 21.64
#